data_AF-A0A2P4X766-F1
#
_entry.id   AF-A0A2P4X766-F1
#
_cell.length_a   1.000
_cell.length_b   1.000
_cell.length_c   1.000
_cell.angle_alpha   90.00
_cell.angle_beta   90.00
_cell.angle_gamma   90.00
#
_symmetry.space_group_name_H-M   'P 1'
#
loop_
_entity.id
_entity.type
_entity.pdbx_description
1 polymer ?
#
loop_
_entity_poly.entity_id
_entity_poly.type
_entity_poly.pdbx_seq_one_letter_code
_entity_poly.pdbx_strand_id
1 'polypeptide(L)'
;MGNAASGETEPTKLKEELADMHRSLQALSVHCRPPPVLRPDVKVVLGPVVGKVEFQRARVLLEVNRRAIVTAHVSTLDVATNSMVEVPQHRISVQCEVDRPAVFVLDRLVPGKSYTVTFEGVRQEDVEAKRARFQTQSLEHGNKLNLVVVSGDNVFDLESGELSLWKDVRERVEHDGMQIVLHLGGQVAMEHMFDKAVQLLLLHGEGLKNDTTAQADWTVMEMKAMDMLRSAYRSQWTLSPNLQVVLANASNLMMWNDADIYPRFTTRDEFYIDHEQPTLRMQIVRTVTRCARRLFHEYQRQLWDDNFKQLVEHEVQLHELLQNLDMMYSFLHLVEMLAIAEKALASTAQIF
;
A
#
# COMPACT_ATOMS: atom_id res chain seq x y z
N MET A 1 36.81 -15.39 39.93
CA MET A 1 35.65 -15.87 39.14
C MET A 1 34.60 -14.78 39.20
N GLY A 2 34.11 -14.11 38.16
CA GLY A 2 34.51 -13.95 36.77
C GLY A 2 33.80 -12.66 36.32
N ASN A 3 34.53 -11.72 35.73
CA ASN A 3 33.96 -10.50 35.16
C ASN A 3 33.36 -10.85 33.80
N ALA A 4 32.04 -10.73 33.66
CA ALA A 4 31.39 -10.75 32.35
C ALA A 4 31.45 -9.33 31.77
N ALA A 5 32.34 -9.13 30.80
CA ALA A 5 32.30 -7.99 29.90
C ALA A 5 31.14 -8.19 28.92
N SER A 6 30.05 -7.45 29.11
CA SER A 6 28.93 -7.39 28.17
C SER A 6 28.65 -5.92 27.87
N GLY A 7 29.15 -5.42 26.75
CA GLY A 7 28.86 -4.05 26.31
C GLY A 7 29.68 -3.51 25.13
N GLU A 8 30.85 -4.06 24.82
CA GLU A 8 31.75 -3.47 23.81
C GLU A 8 31.84 -4.22 22.47
N THR A 9 31.19 -5.37 22.32
CA THR A 9 31.32 -6.25 21.14
C THR A 9 30.31 -6.01 20.01
N GLU A 10 29.21 -5.30 20.25
CA GLU A 10 28.21 -5.00 19.21
C GLU A 10 28.58 -3.87 18.23
N PRO A 11 29.20 -2.74 18.65
CA PRO A 11 29.44 -1.61 17.74
C PRO A 11 30.52 -1.90 16.70
N THR A 12 31.54 -2.68 17.05
CA THR A 12 32.65 -3.06 16.17
C THR A 12 32.20 -4.06 15.12
N LYS A 13 31.38 -5.05 15.51
CA LYS A 13 30.83 -6.04 14.58
C LYS A 13 29.88 -5.40 13.56
N LEU A 14 29.00 -4.49 14.00
CA LEU A 14 28.13 -3.72 13.11
C LEU A 14 28.92 -2.83 12.15
N LYS A 15 30.02 -2.22 12.60
CA LYS A 15 30.91 -1.43 11.73
C LYS A 15 31.63 -2.28 10.69
N GLU A 16 32.10 -3.46 11.05
CA GLU A 16 32.71 -4.40 10.11
C GLU A 16 31.71 -4.92 9.08
N GLU A 17 30.50 -5.32 9.51
CA GLU A 17 29.42 -5.73 8.62
C GLU A 17 29.02 -4.60 7.66
N LEU A 18 28.90 -3.36 8.16
CA LEU A 18 28.59 -2.19 7.34
C LEU A 18 29.72 -1.92 6.33
N ALA A 19 30.98 -2.03 6.74
CA ALA A 19 32.13 -1.87 5.87
C ALA A 19 32.19 -2.96 4.79
N ASP A 20 31.85 -4.20 5.13
CA ASP A 20 31.75 -5.31 4.16
C ASP A 20 30.64 -5.08 3.15
N MET A 21 29.44 -4.64 3.58
CA MET A 21 28.38 -4.30 2.64
C MET A 21 28.79 -3.17 1.69
N HIS A 22 29.49 -2.14 2.19
CA HIS A 22 30.02 -1.07 1.36
C HIS A 22 31.05 -1.57 0.34
N ARG A 23 31.97 -2.45 0.76
CA ARG A 23 32.97 -3.08 -0.12
C ARG A 23 32.31 -3.93 -1.21
N SER A 24 31.30 -4.74 -0.86
CA SER A 24 30.55 -5.56 -1.82
C SER A 24 29.81 -4.72 -2.86
N LEU A 25 29.21 -3.60 -2.46
CA LEU A 25 28.56 -2.67 -3.41
C LEU A 25 29.56 -2.07 -4.41
N GLN A 26 30.75 -1.69 -3.96
CA GLN A 26 31.78 -1.10 -4.83
C GLN A 26 32.32 -2.11 -5.84
N ALA A 27 32.50 -3.36 -5.44
CA ALA A 27 33.02 -4.42 -6.33
C ALA A 27 32.05 -4.82 -7.47
N LEU A 28 30.74 -4.57 -7.30
CA LEU A 28 29.70 -5.01 -8.24
C LEU A 28 29.31 -3.97 -9.30
N SER A 29 29.87 -2.76 -9.22
CA SER A 29 29.58 -1.62 -10.10
C SER A 29 29.90 -1.83 -11.60
N VAL A 30 30.63 -2.89 -11.95
CA VAL A 30 31.39 -2.95 -13.23
C VAL A 30 30.68 -3.73 -14.36
N HIS A 31 29.44 -4.22 -14.19
CA HIS A 31 28.82 -5.07 -15.24
C HIS A 31 27.91 -4.27 -16.18
N CYS A 32 28.31 -4.20 -17.46
CA CYS A 32 27.51 -3.66 -18.56
C CYS A 32 26.11 -4.29 -18.61
N ARG A 33 25.09 -3.44 -18.53
CA ARG A 33 23.67 -3.81 -18.51
C ARG A 33 23.19 -4.31 -19.89
N PRO A 34 22.49 -5.47 -19.99
CA PRO A 34 21.64 -5.74 -21.14
C PRO A 34 20.45 -4.76 -21.13
N PRO A 35 20.02 -4.23 -22.29
CA PRO A 35 18.96 -3.22 -22.34
C PRO A 35 17.69 -3.71 -21.64
N PRO A 36 16.95 -2.81 -20.95
CA PRO A 36 15.72 -3.18 -20.26
C PRO A 36 14.75 -3.86 -21.22
N VAL A 37 14.16 -4.98 -20.80
CA VAL A 37 13.05 -5.62 -21.51
C VAL A 37 11.83 -4.72 -21.40
N LEU A 38 11.50 -4.06 -22.51
CA LEU A 38 10.36 -3.17 -22.61
C LEU A 38 9.10 -3.94 -23.00
N ARG A 39 7.97 -3.52 -22.43
CA ARG A 39 6.64 -4.04 -22.76
C ARG A 39 5.73 -2.86 -23.10
N PRO A 40 5.61 -2.48 -24.40
CA PRO A 40 4.84 -1.31 -24.82
C PRO A 40 3.37 -1.33 -24.36
N ASP A 41 2.82 -2.53 -24.14
CA ASP A 41 1.45 -2.78 -23.73
C ASP A 41 1.20 -2.67 -22.22
N VAL A 42 2.27 -2.65 -21.40
CA VAL A 42 2.19 -2.63 -19.94
C VAL A 42 2.46 -1.21 -19.45
N LYS A 43 1.41 -0.51 -19.02
CA LYS A 43 1.43 0.84 -18.45
C LYS A 43 1.35 0.76 -16.94
N VAL A 44 2.17 1.56 -16.26
CA VAL A 44 2.04 1.86 -14.83
C VAL A 44 0.85 2.80 -14.62
N VAL A 45 -0.20 2.31 -13.96
CA VAL A 45 -1.43 3.08 -13.71
C VAL A 45 -1.42 3.80 -12.38
N LEU A 46 -0.70 3.29 -11.39
CA LEU A 46 -0.51 3.94 -10.09
C LEU A 46 0.90 3.64 -9.55
N GLY A 47 1.45 4.63 -8.84
CA GLY A 47 2.78 4.57 -8.25
C GLY A 47 3.89 5.11 -9.17
N PRO A 48 5.15 4.90 -8.78
CA PRO A 48 5.57 4.13 -7.61
C PRO A 48 5.25 4.85 -6.29
N VAL A 49 4.98 4.07 -5.24
CA VAL A 49 4.76 4.58 -3.88
C VAL A 49 5.75 3.94 -2.93
N VAL A 50 6.61 4.75 -2.33
CA VAL A 50 7.59 4.32 -1.32
C VAL A 50 6.90 4.26 0.04
N GLY A 51 6.91 3.08 0.64
CA GLY A 51 6.35 2.81 1.96
C GLY A 51 7.32 3.06 3.11
N LYS A 52 7.28 2.19 4.11
CA LYS A 52 8.25 2.16 5.21
C LYS A 52 9.66 1.92 4.67
N VAL A 53 10.56 2.83 5.02
CA VAL A 53 12.00 2.72 4.75
C VAL A 53 12.74 2.59 6.06
N GLU A 54 13.48 1.50 6.18
CA GLU A 54 14.25 1.08 7.34
C GLU A 54 15.75 1.24 7.04
N PHE A 55 16.61 0.78 7.94
CA PHE A 55 18.07 0.83 7.75
C PHE A 55 18.54 -0.13 6.63
N GLN A 56 17.88 -1.26 6.44
CA GLN A 56 18.24 -2.30 5.46
C GLN A 56 17.10 -2.72 4.53
N ARG A 57 15.91 -2.12 4.69
CA ARG A 57 14.70 -2.54 3.97
C ARG A 57 13.92 -1.34 3.44
N ALA A 58 13.30 -1.49 2.28
CA ALA A 58 12.32 -0.54 1.76
C ALA A 58 11.23 -1.28 0.98
N ARG A 59 10.05 -0.67 0.88
CA ARG A 59 8.93 -1.19 0.10
C ARG A 59 8.53 -0.19 -0.95
N VAL A 60 8.29 -0.66 -2.17
CA VAL A 60 7.77 0.17 -3.26
C VAL A 60 6.57 -0.50 -3.87
N LEU A 61 5.42 0.18 -3.90
CA LEU A 61 4.19 -0.29 -4.53
C LEU A 61 4.07 0.27 -5.93
N LEU A 62 3.57 -0.57 -6.85
CA LEU A 62 3.25 -0.19 -8.21
C LEU A 62 2.02 -0.96 -8.68
N GLU A 63 1.25 -0.36 -9.59
CA GLU A 63 0.10 -1.00 -10.23
C GLU A 63 0.20 -0.88 -11.75
N VAL A 64 -0.17 -1.93 -12.47
CA VAL A 64 -0.11 -1.98 -13.95
C VAL A 64 -1.47 -2.34 -14.56
N ASN A 65 -1.71 -1.86 -15.79
CA ASN A 65 -2.94 -2.12 -16.54
C ASN A 65 -3.01 -3.52 -17.19
N ARG A 66 -1.95 -4.32 -17.10
CA ARG A 66 -1.88 -5.66 -17.70
C ARG A 66 -1.03 -6.58 -16.84
N ARG A 67 -1.45 -7.84 -16.77
CA ARG A 67 -0.68 -8.89 -16.12
C ARG A 67 0.71 -9.03 -16.76
N ALA A 68 1.75 -8.82 -15.97
CA ALA A 68 3.14 -8.86 -16.44
C ALA A 68 4.10 -9.13 -15.29
N ILE A 69 5.27 -9.70 -15.62
CA ILE A 69 6.40 -9.72 -14.68
C ILE A 69 7.11 -8.38 -14.81
N VAL A 70 7.08 -7.60 -13.74
CA VAL A 70 7.78 -6.32 -13.64
C VAL A 70 9.00 -6.53 -12.75
N THR A 71 10.14 -5.96 -13.15
CA THR A 71 11.39 -6.07 -12.38
C THR A 71 11.81 -4.70 -11.89
N ALA A 72 11.93 -4.54 -10.57
CA ALA A 72 12.55 -3.38 -9.96
C ALA A 72 14.09 -3.51 -9.99
N HIS A 73 14.73 -2.50 -10.56
CA HIS A 73 16.18 -2.31 -10.55
C HIS A 73 16.53 -1.21 -9.56
N VAL A 74 17.39 -1.53 -8.60
CA VAL A 74 17.87 -0.58 -7.59
C VAL A 74 19.23 -0.06 -8.00
N SER A 75 19.38 1.25 -8.01
CA SER A 75 20.64 1.93 -8.29
C SER A 75 20.97 2.89 -7.15
N THR A 76 22.25 3.17 -6.97
CA THR A 76 22.75 4.14 -5.98
C THR A 76 23.81 5.03 -6.62
N LEU A 77 24.01 6.23 -6.08
CA LEU A 77 25.03 7.14 -6.57
C LEU A 77 26.40 6.64 -6.09
N ASP A 78 27.30 6.39 -7.03
CA ASP A 78 28.71 6.18 -6.73
C ASP A 78 29.41 7.55 -6.63
N VAL A 79 29.86 7.87 -5.43
CA VAL A 79 30.51 9.15 -5.10
C VAL A 79 31.83 9.32 -5.88
N ALA A 80 32.53 8.23 -6.21
CA ALA A 80 33.82 8.32 -6.90
C ALA A 80 33.67 8.67 -8.38
N THR A 81 32.63 8.13 -9.03
CA THR A 81 32.37 8.31 -10.47
C THR A 81 31.27 9.32 -10.77
N ASN A 82 30.61 9.85 -9.72
CA ASN A 82 29.42 10.71 -9.79
C ASN A 82 28.34 10.15 -10.74
N SER A 83 28.23 8.82 -10.77
CA SER A 83 27.36 8.10 -11.71
C SER A 83 26.43 7.16 -10.95
N MET A 84 25.22 6.96 -11.47
CA MET A 84 24.28 6.00 -10.91
C MET A 84 24.73 4.58 -11.27
N VAL A 85 24.94 3.77 -10.24
CA VAL A 85 25.40 2.39 -10.35
C VAL A 85 24.28 1.45 -9.90
N GLU A 86 23.92 0.49 -10.75
CA GLU A 86 22.97 -0.55 -10.38
C GLU A 86 23.57 -1.46 -9.30
N VAL A 87 22.71 -1.91 -8.39
CA VAL A 87 23.04 -2.85 -7.33
C VAL A 87 22.39 -4.19 -7.67
N PRO A 88 23.07 -5.09 -8.42
CA PRO A 88 22.41 -6.23 -9.07
C PRO A 88 21.76 -7.21 -8.10
N GLN A 89 22.32 -7.33 -6.90
CA GLN A 89 21.81 -8.12 -5.78
C GLN A 89 20.45 -7.67 -5.23
N HIS A 90 19.96 -6.49 -5.61
CA HIS A 90 18.65 -5.95 -5.25
C HIS A 90 17.69 -5.88 -6.45
N ARG A 91 17.94 -6.65 -7.52
CA ARG A 91 16.99 -6.84 -8.60
C ARG A 91 15.84 -7.73 -8.12
N ILE A 92 14.60 -7.24 -8.22
CA ILE A 92 13.42 -7.97 -7.72
C ILE A 92 12.36 -8.02 -8.80
N SER A 93 11.97 -9.24 -9.20
CA SER A 93 10.89 -9.47 -10.14
C SER A 93 9.62 -9.88 -9.40
N VAL A 94 8.51 -9.22 -9.71
CA VAL A 94 7.19 -9.51 -9.13
C VAL A 94 6.21 -9.75 -10.26
N GLN A 95 5.35 -10.76 -10.09
CA GLN A 95 4.19 -10.95 -10.96
C GLN A 95 3.14 -9.92 -10.58
N CYS A 96 2.96 -8.92 -11.43
CA CYS A 96 1.89 -7.95 -11.27
C CYS A 96 0.63 -8.50 -11.94
N GLU A 97 -0.49 -8.43 -11.22
CA GLU A 97 -1.81 -8.71 -11.78
C GLU A 97 -2.44 -7.42 -12.31
N VAL A 98 -3.35 -7.56 -13.28
CA VAL A 98 -4.01 -6.40 -13.89
C VAL A 98 -4.78 -5.62 -12.84
N ASP A 99 -4.57 -4.30 -12.78
CA ASP A 99 -5.35 -3.37 -11.96
C ASP A 99 -5.35 -3.75 -10.46
N ARG A 100 -4.22 -4.28 -9.99
CA ARG A 100 -3.97 -4.71 -8.60
C ARG A 100 -2.61 -4.19 -8.12
N PRO A 101 -2.51 -3.64 -6.89
CA PRO A 101 -1.25 -3.15 -6.36
C PRO A 101 -0.28 -4.30 -6.09
N ALA A 102 0.98 -4.15 -6.52
CA ALA A 102 2.07 -5.07 -6.29
C ALA A 102 3.20 -4.38 -5.54
N VAL A 103 3.77 -5.03 -4.52
CA VAL A 103 4.86 -4.48 -3.70
C VAL A 103 6.18 -5.20 -3.96
N PHE A 104 7.22 -4.39 -4.18
CA PHE A 104 8.61 -4.78 -4.28
C PHE A 104 9.27 -4.55 -2.91
N VAL A 105 9.68 -5.63 -2.24
CA VAL A 105 10.35 -5.57 -0.92
C VAL A 105 11.85 -5.65 -1.13
N LEU A 106 12.51 -4.50 -1.03
CA LEU A 106 13.96 -4.36 -1.18
C LEU A 106 14.64 -4.65 0.15
N ASP A 107 15.45 -5.71 0.23
CA ASP A 107 16.15 -6.15 1.44
C ASP A 107 17.67 -6.05 1.33
N ARG A 108 18.36 -6.06 2.48
CA ARG A 108 19.84 -5.99 2.60
C ARG A 108 20.44 -4.71 2.01
N LEU A 109 19.68 -3.62 2.06
CA LEU A 109 20.14 -2.30 1.66
C LEU A 109 21.20 -1.78 2.64
N VAL A 110 22.08 -0.90 2.19
CA VAL A 110 23.08 -0.31 3.09
C VAL A 110 22.47 0.87 3.84
N PRO A 111 22.59 0.95 5.17
CA PRO A 111 22.10 2.07 5.97
C PRO A 111 22.66 3.43 5.55
N GLY A 112 21.86 4.49 5.66
CA GLY A 112 22.24 5.87 5.36
C GLY A 112 22.42 6.19 3.86
N LYS A 113 22.13 5.24 2.96
CA LYS A 113 22.45 5.35 1.54
C LYS A 113 21.21 5.69 0.70
N SER A 114 21.40 6.55 -0.28
CA SER A 114 20.34 6.95 -1.21
C SER A 114 20.22 5.97 -2.38
N TYR A 115 18.98 5.61 -2.70
CA TYR A 115 18.63 4.65 -3.74
C TYR A 115 17.62 5.26 -4.71
N THR A 116 17.73 4.83 -5.96
CA THR A 116 16.74 5.06 -7.02
C THR A 116 16.25 3.72 -7.53
N VAL A 117 14.95 3.59 -7.72
CA VAL A 117 14.30 2.39 -8.26
C VAL A 117 13.72 2.70 -9.62
N THR A 118 14.05 1.88 -10.60
CA THR A 118 13.50 1.90 -11.96
C THR A 118 12.86 0.56 -12.28
N PHE A 119 11.92 0.54 -13.22
CA PHE A 119 11.15 -0.66 -13.52
C PHE A 119 11.37 -1.13 -14.96
N GLU A 120 11.62 -2.43 -15.12
CA GLU A 120 11.65 -3.16 -16.37
C GLU A 120 10.35 -3.98 -16.52
N GLY A 121 9.97 -4.32 -17.76
CA GLY A 121 8.71 -5.02 -18.04
C GLY A 121 7.52 -4.07 -18.18
N VAL A 122 7.78 -2.77 -18.32
CA VAL A 122 6.80 -1.70 -18.56
C VAL A 122 7.14 -0.95 -19.85
N ARG A 123 6.24 -0.08 -20.32
CA ARG A 123 6.46 0.78 -21.49
C ARG A 123 7.57 1.80 -21.22
N GLN A 124 8.29 2.19 -22.28
CA GLN A 124 9.48 3.07 -22.20
C GLN A 124 9.22 4.37 -21.42
N GLU A 125 8.09 5.03 -21.67
CA GLU A 125 7.69 6.29 -21.02
C GLU A 125 7.67 6.17 -19.49
N ASP A 126 7.22 5.03 -18.97
CA ASP A 126 7.09 4.82 -17.53
C ASP A 126 8.45 4.48 -16.89
N VAL A 127 9.41 3.90 -17.64
CA VAL A 127 10.78 3.66 -17.12
C VAL A 127 11.45 4.96 -16.67
N GLU A 128 11.17 6.05 -17.38
CA GLU A 128 11.72 7.37 -17.10
C GLU A 128 10.84 8.16 -16.12
N ALA A 129 9.52 8.16 -16.33
CA ALA A 129 8.60 8.97 -15.54
C ALA A 129 8.25 8.37 -14.17
N LYS A 130 8.30 7.04 -14.01
CA LYS A 130 7.81 6.31 -12.83
C LYS A 130 8.95 5.73 -12.01
N ARG A 131 9.82 6.61 -11.52
CA ARG A 131 10.96 6.25 -10.66
C ARG A 131 10.66 6.56 -9.20
N ALA A 132 11.13 5.70 -8.31
CA ALA A 132 11.12 5.97 -6.87
C ALA A 132 12.51 6.32 -6.37
N ARG A 133 12.59 7.17 -5.34
CA ARG A 133 13.82 7.49 -4.63
C ARG A 133 13.58 7.44 -3.14
N PHE A 134 14.57 6.99 -2.39
CA PHE A 134 14.53 7.01 -0.94
C PHE A 134 15.95 6.92 -0.37
N GLN A 135 16.09 7.20 0.91
CA GLN A 135 17.34 7.00 1.64
C GLN A 135 17.07 6.08 2.83
N THR A 136 17.87 5.04 2.99
CA THR A 136 17.77 4.17 4.17
C THR A 136 18.15 4.93 5.44
N GLN A 137 17.57 4.53 6.56
CA GLN A 137 17.92 5.13 7.85
C GLN A 137 19.41 4.88 8.15
N SER A 138 20.11 5.91 8.63
CA SER A 138 21.51 5.77 9.05
C SER A 138 21.58 5.07 10.42
N LEU A 139 22.69 4.38 10.70
CA LEU A 139 22.99 3.83 12.03
C LEU A 139 23.89 4.77 12.86
N GLU A 140 24.29 5.90 12.29
CA GLU A 140 25.11 6.89 12.99
C GLU A 140 24.32 7.64 14.07
N HIS A 141 24.99 8.00 15.17
CA HIS A 141 24.37 8.72 16.28
C HIS A 141 24.06 10.16 15.86
N GLY A 142 22.88 10.66 16.24
CA GLY A 142 22.46 12.05 15.96
C GLY A 142 21.60 12.24 14.70
N ASN A 143 21.02 11.16 14.15
CA ASN A 143 20.09 11.26 13.05
C ASN A 143 18.88 12.14 13.40
N LYS A 144 18.64 13.14 12.55
CA LYS A 144 17.43 13.96 12.61
C LYS A 144 16.32 13.24 11.86
N LEU A 145 15.18 13.04 12.53
CA LEU A 145 13.95 12.60 11.90
C LEU A 145 13.24 13.83 11.33
N ASN A 146 13.13 13.91 10.01
CA ASN A 146 12.29 14.91 9.37
C ASN A 146 10.92 14.28 9.07
N LEU A 147 9.88 14.83 9.69
CA LEU A 147 8.53 14.31 9.62
C LEU A 147 7.58 15.40 9.10
N VAL A 148 6.78 15.02 8.12
CA VAL A 148 5.60 15.78 7.69
C VAL A 148 4.36 14.96 8.03
N VAL A 149 3.36 15.60 8.64
CA VAL A 149 2.12 14.94 9.03
C VAL A 149 0.97 15.55 8.22
N VAL A 150 0.17 14.68 7.61
CA VAL A 150 -0.94 15.05 6.72
C VAL A 150 -2.18 14.23 7.04
N SER A 151 -3.36 14.78 6.76
CA SER A 151 -4.66 14.12 6.97
C SER A 151 -5.71 14.78 6.08
N GLY A 152 -6.73 14.01 5.67
CA GLY A 152 -7.87 14.55 4.93
C GLY A 152 -7.50 15.09 3.55
N ASP A 153 -6.83 14.26 2.76
CA ASP A 153 -6.46 14.57 1.38
C ASP A 153 -7.59 14.12 0.42
N ASN A 154 -8.64 14.93 0.32
CA ASN A 154 -9.66 14.75 -0.70
C ASN A 154 -9.35 15.68 -1.87
N VAL A 155 -8.96 15.11 -3.01
CA VAL A 155 -8.56 15.90 -4.18
C VAL A 155 -9.71 16.70 -4.80
N PHE A 156 -10.95 16.33 -4.50
CA PHE A 156 -12.14 17.00 -5.03
C PHE A 156 -12.58 18.21 -4.19
N ASP A 157 -12.01 18.40 -3.00
CA ASP A 157 -12.33 19.51 -2.11
C ASP A 157 -11.50 20.78 -2.40
N LEU A 158 -10.49 20.68 -3.29
CA LEU A 158 -9.62 21.81 -3.64
C LEU A 158 -10.39 22.88 -4.43
N GLU A 159 -10.43 24.09 -3.89
CA GLU A 159 -11.04 25.23 -4.58
C GLU A 159 -10.08 25.86 -5.61
N SER A 160 -10.65 26.50 -6.63
CA SER A 160 -9.86 27.20 -7.66
C SER A 160 -9.04 28.33 -7.05
N GLY A 161 -7.71 28.22 -7.12
CA GLY A 161 -6.76 29.20 -6.57
C GLY A 161 -6.21 28.84 -5.20
N GLU A 162 -6.65 27.73 -4.60
CA GLU A 162 -6.07 27.21 -3.38
C GLU A 162 -4.64 26.67 -3.63
N LEU A 163 -3.73 26.98 -2.71
CA LEU A 163 -2.37 26.45 -2.79
C LEU A 163 -2.39 24.96 -2.51
N SER A 164 -1.88 24.16 -3.45
CA SER A 164 -1.74 22.72 -3.24
C SER A 164 -0.75 22.46 -2.10
N LEU A 165 -1.24 22.00 -0.94
CA LEU A 165 -0.39 21.58 0.19
C LEU A 165 0.72 20.61 -0.26
N TRP A 166 0.41 19.75 -1.22
CA TRP A 166 1.38 18.82 -1.80
C TRP A 166 2.54 19.49 -2.52
N LYS A 167 2.38 20.72 -3.01
CA LYS A 167 3.49 21.51 -3.56
C LYS A 167 4.50 21.83 -2.46
N ASP A 168 4.04 22.31 -1.31
CA ASP A 168 4.92 22.65 -0.17
C ASP A 168 5.59 21.41 0.41
N VAL A 169 4.83 20.30 0.52
CA VAL A 169 5.39 19.01 0.96
C VAL A 169 6.43 18.50 -0.04
N ARG A 170 6.16 18.61 -1.34
CA ARG A 170 7.11 18.24 -2.39
C ARG A 170 8.41 19.04 -2.30
N GLU A 171 8.32 20.36 -2.13
CA GLU A 171 9.51 21.21 -2.00
C GLU A 171 10.38 20.73 -0.82
N ARG A 172 9.77 20.38 0.32
CA ARG A 172 10.50 19.79 1.47
C ARG A 172 11.12 18.43 1.14
N VAL A 173 10.40 17.55 0.45
CA VAL A 173 10.91 16.23 0.03
C VAL A 173 12.08 16.35 -0.95
N GLU A 174 12.07 17.36 -1.83
CA GLU A 174 13.15 17.60 -2.79
C GLU A 174 14.39 18.26 -2.14
N HIS A 175 14.21 19.09 -1.11
CA HIS A 175 15.29 19.83 -0.46
C HIS A 175 15.90 19.14 0.76
N ASP A 176 15.08 18.54 1.61
CA ASP A 176 15.45 18.20 2.99
C ASP A 176 15.67 16.68 3.16
N GLY A 177 16.67 16.09 2.50
CA GLY A 177 17.11 14.71 2.77
C GLY A 177 15.98 13.67 2.90
N MET A 178 16.14 12.68 3.79
CA MET A 178 15.11 11.69 4.03
C MET A 178 13.91 12.27 4.78
N GLN A 179 12.75 12.29 4.14
CA GLN A 179 11.48 12.70 4.74
C GLN A 179 10.58 11.49 5.02
N ILE A 180 10.01 11.45 6.21
CA ILE A 180 8.88 10.57 6.53
C ILE A 180 7.61 11.40 6.38
N VAL A 181 6.65 10.91 5.60
CA VAL A 181 5.31 11.49 5.51
C VAL A 181 4.35 10.54 6.23
N LEU A 182 3.83 11.00 7.37
CA LEU A 182 2.84 10.28 8.16
C LEU A 182 1.45 10.75 7.78
N HIS A 183 0.64 9.85 7.23
CA HIS A 183 -0.72 10.11 6.82
C HIS A 183 -1.70 9.55 7.86
N LEU A 184 -2.56 10.40 8.43
CA LEU A 184 -3.46 10.07 9.55
C LEU A 184 -4.91 9.71 9.14
N GLY A 185 -5.11 9.38 7.87
CA GLY A 185 -6.39 8.96 7.29
C GLY A 185 -7.00 9.99 6.33
N GLY A 186 -7.95 9.55 5.55
CA GLY A 186 -8.61 10.31 4.48
C GLY A 186 -7.68 10.54 3.29
N GLN A 187 -6.85 9.56 2.92
CA GLN A 187 -5.96 9.63 1.76
C GLN A 187 -6.63 9.18 0.47
N VAL A 188 -7.94 8.86 0.51
CA VAL A 188 -8.74 8.46 -0.65
C VAL A 188 -10.13 9.04 -0.55
N ALA A 189 -10.53 9.78 -1.57
CA ALA A 189 -11.92 10.21 -1.77
C ALA A 189 -12.81 9.03 -2.20
N MET A 190 -13.22 8.21 -1.24
CA MET A 190 -13.92 6.94 -1.48
C MET A 190 -15.42 7.10 -1.76
N GLU A 191 -16.05 8.13 -1.19
CA GLU A 191 -17.52 8.33 -1.13
C GLU A 191 -18.24 8.04 -2.45
N HIS A 192 -17.83 8.69 -3.55
CA HIS A 192 -18.49 8.52 -4.85
C HIS A 192 -18.40 7.10 -5.40
N MET A 193 -17.25 6.43 -5.24
CA MET A 193 -17.09 5.06 -5.70
C MET A 193 -17.80 4.07 -4.77
N PHE A 194 -17.88 4.40 -3.48
CA PHE A 194 -18.66 3.65 -2.50
C PHE A 194 -20.15 3.64 -2.86
N ASP A 195 -20.73 4.81 -3.12
CA ASP A 195 -22.15 4.92 -3.49
C ASP A 195 -22.47 4.17 -4.77
N LYS A 196 -21.60 4.27 -5.78
CA LYS A 196 -21.77 3.51 -7.03
C LYS A 196 -21.66 2.00 -6.81
N ALA A 197 -20.75 1.54 -5.94
CA ALA A 197 -20.61 0.13 -5.60
C ALA A 197 -21.87 -0.40 -4.87
N VAL A 198 -22.41 0.39 -3.93
CA VAL A 198 -23.68 0.07 -3.26
C VAL A 198 -24.83 -0.01 -4.28
N GLN A 199 -24.93 0.96 -5.18
CA GLN A 199 -25.97 0.97 -6.21
C GLN A 199 -25.88 -0.23 -7.16
N LEU A 200 -24.66 -0.60 -7.59
CA LEU A 200 -24.42 -1.77 -8.43
C LEU A 200 -24.96 -3.05 -7.77
N LEU A 201 -24.61 -3.26 -6.51
CA LEU A 201 -25.02 -4.46 -5.76
C LEU A 201 -26.52 -4.44 -5.41
N LEU A 202 -27.12 -3.27 -5.18
CA LEU A 202 -28.56 -3.14 -4.94
C LEU A 202 -29.37 -3.54 -6.18
N LEU A 203 -29.03 -2.98 -7.34
CA LEU A 203 -29.70 -3.31 -8.61
C LEU A 203 -29.59 -4.80 -8.93
N HIS A 204 -28.43 -5.40 -8.64
CA HIS A 204 -28.24 -6.83 -8.81
C HIS A 204 -29.07 -7.64 -7.81
N GLY A 205 -29.02 -7.32 -6.52
CA GLY A 205 -29.74 -8.02 -5.47
C GLY A 205 -31.27 -7.97 -5.61
N GLU A 206 -31.81 -6.85 -6.10
CA GLU A 206 -33.24 -6.70 -6.39
C GLU A 206 -33.69 -7.57 -7.58
N GLY A 207 -32.80 -7.79 -8.55
CA GLY A 207 -33.05 -8.63 -9.73
C GLY A 207 -33.00 -10.14 -9.45
N LEU A 208 -32.40 -10.57 -8.34
CA LEU A 208 -32.20 -11.99 -7.99
C LEU A 208 -33.42 -12.71 -7.40
N LYS A 209 -34.59 -12.07 -7.34
CA LYS A 209 -35.80 -12.67 -6.72
C LYS A 209 -36.28 -14.01 -7.33
N ASN A 210 -35.70 -14.48 -8.45
CA ASN A 210 -36.24 -15.60 -9.23
C ASN A 210 -35.24 -16.69 -9.69
N ASP A 211 -33.95 -16.71 -9.28
CA ASP A 211 -33.00 -17.69 -9.86
C ASP A 211 -31.97 -18.29 -8.87
N THR A 212 -31.66 -19.58 -9.04
CA THR A 212 -30.76 -20.39 -8.18
C THR A 212 -29.31 -20.40 -8.65
N THR A 213 -29.00 -19.76 -9.79
CA THR A 213 -27.62 -19.52 -10.28
C THR A 213 -26.92 -18.32 -9.59
N ALA A 214 -27.57 -17.73 -8.57
CA ALA A 214 -27.24 -16.45 -7.94
C ALA A 214 -25.86 -16.34 -7.27
N GLN A 215 -25.29 -17.41 -6.73
CA GLN A 215 -24.07 -17.31 -5.90
C GLN A 215 -22.80 -17.01 -6.71
N ALA A 216 -22.66 -17.63 -7.89
CA ALA A 216 -21.54 -17.35 -8.80
C ALA A 216 -21.64 -15.93 -9.37
N ASP A 217 -22.86 -15.42 -9.56
CA ASP A 217 -23.12 -14.06 -10.03
C ASP A 217 -22.74 -13.01 -8.94
N TRP A 218 -23.08 -13.27 -7.67
CA TRP A 218 -22.73 -12.38 -6.55
C TRP A 218 -21.23 -12.14 -6.43
N THR A 219 -20.43 -13.21 -6.50
CA THR A 219 -18.96 -13.11 -6.42
C THR A 219 -18.40 -12.22 -7.54
N VAL A 220 -18.95 -12.35 -8.75
CA VAL A 220 -18.57 -11.52 -9.89
C VAL A 220 -18.95 -10.05 -9.68
N MET A 221 -20.13 -9.78 -9.12
CA MET A 221 -20.57 -8.41 -8.83
C MET A 221 -19.78 -7.78 -7.68
N GLU A 222 -19.41 -8.54 -6.65
CA GLU A 222 -18.51 -8.07 -5.58
C GLU A 222 -17.12 -7.72 -6.16
N MET A 223 -16.58 -8.51 -7.07
CA MET A 223 -15.33 -8.19 -7.76
C MET A 223 -15.43 -6.88 -8.56
N LYS A 224 -16.55 -6.66 -9.27
CA LYS A 224 -16.78 -5.39 -9.98
C LYS A 224 -16.87 -4.21 -9.03
N ALA A 225 -17.57 -4.36 -7.90
CA ALA A 225 -17.64 -3.34 -6.85
C ALA A 225 -16.23 -3.02 -6.29
N MET A 226 -15.41 -4.04 -6.03
CA MET A 226 -14.02 -3.87 -5.62
C MET A 226 -13.20 -3.08 -6.67
N ASP A 227 -13.35 -3.39 -7.95
CA ASP A 227 -12.63 -2.68 -9.02
C ASP A 227 -13.07 -1.21 -9.16
N MET A 228 -14.35 -0.91 -8.89
CA MET A 228 -14.85 0.46 -8.80
C MET A 228 -14.21 1.21 -7.64
N LEU A 229 -14.15 0.60 -6.45
CA LEU A 229 -13.49 1.20 -5.29
C LEU A 229 -11.98 1.42 -5.52
N ARG A 230 -11.27 0.50 -6.19
CA ARG A 230 -9.86 0.69 -6.57
C ARG A 230 -9.64 1.91 -7.47
N SER A 231 -10.64 2.27 -8.28
CA SER A 231 -10.54 3.47 -9.11
C SER A 231 -10.45 4.77 -8.29
N ALA A 232 -10.93 4.79 -7.04
CA ALA A 232 -10.76 5.91 -6.13
C ALA A 232 -9.28 6.14 -5.78
N TYR A 233 -8.53 5.08 -5.48
CA TYR A 233 -7.08 5.16 -5.26
C TYR A 233 -6.34 5.68 -6.48
N ARG A 234 -6.65 5.12 -7.67
CA ARG A 234 -6.05 5.60 -8.93
C ARG A 234 -6.32 7.08 -9.15
N SER A 235 -7.54 7.54 -8.88
CA SER A 235 -7.93 8.93 -9.09
C SER A 235 -7.19 9.83 -8.11
N GLN A 236 -7.29 9.56 -6.81
CA GLN A 236 -6.66 10.37 -5.76
C GLN A 236 -5.14 10.44 -5.93
N TRP A 237 -4.46 9.30 -6.10
CA TRP A 237 -2.99 9.24 -6.06
C TRP A 237 -2.32 9.65 -7.37
N THR A 238 -3.08 9.82 -8.46
CA THR A 238 -2.51 10.23 -9.76
C THR A 238 -2.98 11.60 -10.25
N LEU A 239 -4.03 12.17 -9.66
CA LEU A 239 -4.56 13.45 -10.13
C LEU A 239 -3.62 14.63 -9.82
N SER A 240 -2.92 14.60 -8.68
CA SER A 240 -1.91 15.61 -8.32
C SER A 240 -0.49 15.14 -8.68
N PRO A 241 0.23 15.84 -9.60
CA PRO A 241 1.63 15.54 -9.88
C PRO A 241 2.53 15.71 -8.66
N ASN A 242 2.21 16.66 -7.78
CA ASN A 242 3.00 16.90 -6.57
C ASN A 242 2.86 15.74 -5.58
N LEU A 243 1.64 15.22 -5.40
CA LEU A 243 1.42 14.02 -4.59
C LEU A 243 2.18 12.82 -5.16
N GLN A 244 2.14 12.59 -6.48
CA GLN A 244 2.91 11.50 -7.10
C GLN A 244 4.41 11.60 -6.82
N VAL A 245 4.98 12.81 -6.85
CA VAL A 245 6.39 13.03 -6.50
C VAL A 245 6.62 12.71 -5.02
N VAL A 246 5.79 13.19 -4.10
CA VAL A 246 5.93 12.88 -2.67
C VAL A 246 5.83 11.37 -2.41
N LEU A 247 4.80 10.71 -2.96
CA LEU A 247 4.62 9.26 -2.84
C LEU A 247 5.83 8.48 -3.37
N ALA A 248 6.46 8.94 -4.44
CA ALA A 248 7.62 8.28 -5.04
C ALA A 248 8.96 8.61 -4.35
N ASN A 249 9.05 9.67 -3.53
CA ASN A 249 10.34 10.21 -3.05
C ASN A 249 10.47 10.30 -1.52
N ALA A 250 9.43 9.98 -0.76
CA ALA A 250 9.43 10.00 0.71
C ALA A 250 9.04 8.64 1.30
N SER A 251 9.37 8.38 2.56
CA SER A 251 8.82 7.20 3.26
C SER A 251 7.41 7.50 3.72
N ASN A 252 6.41 6.92 3.04
CA ASN A 252 5.01 7.13 3.35
C ASN A 252 4.52 6.07 4.33
N LEU A 253 4.13 6.51 5.52
CA LEU A 253 3.47 5.69 6.53
C LEU A 253 2.01 6.11 6.60
N MET A 254 1.10 5.18 6.30
CA MET A 254 -0.31 5.51 6.09
C MET A 254 -1.20 4.71 7.04
N MET A 255 -1.98 5.44 7.83
CA MET A 255 -3.08 4.92 8.64
C MET A 255 -4.39 5.32 7.98
N TRP A 256 -5.44 4.50 8.10
CA TRP A 256 -6.78 4.88 7.66
C TRP A 256 -7.61 5.56 8.75
N ASN A 257 -8.67 6.24 8.33
CA ASN A 257 -9.79 6.62 9.18
C ASN A 257 -11.12 6.43 8.42
N ASP A 258 -12.22 6.92 8.99
CA ASP A 258 -13.55 6.84 8.37
C ASP A 258 -13.56 7.32 6.91
N ALA A 259 -12.89 8.43 6.59
CA ALA A 259 -12.93 9.02 5.26
C ALA A 259 -12.34 8.13 4.16
N ASP A 260 -11.48 7.17 4.49
CA ASP A 260 -10.95 6.17 3.54
C ASP A 260 -11.98 5.08 3.17
N ILE A 261 -13.04 4.96 3.97
CA ILE A 261 -14.18 4.07 3.70
C ILE A 261 -15.34 4.92 3.16
N TYR A 262 -15.81 5.83 4.01
CA TYR A 262 -16.92 6.72 3.77
C TYR A 262 -16.93 7.85 4.83
N PRO A 263 -17.13 9.13 4.48
CA PRO A 263 -17.09 10.22 5.45
C PRO A 263 -18.01 10.00 6.66
N ARG A 264 -17.42 10.01 7.88
CA ARG A 264 -18.13 9.83 9.16
C ARG A 264 -18.89 8.50 9.27
N PHE A 265 -18.43 7.44 8.60
CA PHE A 265 -19.12 6.14 8.55
C PHE A 265 -19.48 5.60 9.95
N THR A 266 -18.63 5.78 10.97
CA THR A 266 -18.87 5.25 12.32
C THR A 266 -19.97 5.98 13.09
N THR A 267 -20.33 7.18 12.66
CA THR A 267 -21.26 8.07 13.39
C THR A 267 -22.56 8.37 12.63
N ARG A 268 -22.69 7.91 11.39
CA ARG A 268 -23.87 8.14 10.56
C ARG A 268 -24.89 7.02 10.71
N ASP A 269 -26.14 7.38 11.02
CA ASP A 269 -27.25 6.44 11.21
C ASP A 269 -27.52 5.56 9.96
N GLU A 270 -27.20 6.04 8.77
CA GLU A 270 -27.40 5.30 7.51
C GLU A 270 -26.52 4.05 7.36
N PHE A 271 -25.47 3.94 8.18
CA PHE A 271 -24.57 2.78 8.30
C PHE A 271 -24.90 1.89 9.49
N TYR A 272 -25.92 2.23 10.29
CA TYR A 272 -26.42 1.35 11.34
C TYR A 272 -26.91 0.02 10.74
N ILE A 273 -26.49 -1.08 11.34
CA ILE A 273 -26.90 -2.43 10.94
C ILE A 273 -27.82 -2.99 12.03
N ASP A 274 -29.09 -3.15 11.69
CA ASP A 274 -30.00 -3.94 12.51
C ASP A 274 -29.64 -5.41 12.33
N HIS A 275 -29.08 -5.99 13.39
CA HIS A 275 -28.68 -7.38 13.45
C HIS A 275 -29.90 -8.31 13.53
N GLU A 276 -30.98 -7.91 14.20
CA GLU A 276 -32.17 -8.74 14.35
C GLU A 276 -33.00 -8.79 13.06
N GLN A 277 -33.06 -7.69 12.31
CA GLN A 277 -33.83 -7.58 11.06
C GLN A 277 -33.00 -6.94 9.94
N PRO A 278 -31.96 -7.63 9.41
CA PRO A 278 -31.07 -7.04 8.43
C PRO A 278 -31.75 -6.87 7.06
N THR A 279 -31.85 -5.62 6.60
CA THR A 279 -32.33 -5.32 5.24
C THR A 279 -31.30 -5.68 4.17
N LEU A 280 -31.74 -5.87 2.91
CA LEU A 280 -30.84 -6.08 1.77
C LEU A 280 -29.80 -4.94 1.65
N ARG A 281 -30.24 -3.69 1.83
CA ARG A 281 -29.36 -2.51 1.81
C ARG A 281 -28.28 -2.59 2.89
N MET A 282 -28.64 -2.97 4.12
CA MET A 282 -27.67 -3.14 5.21
C MET A 282 -26.61 -4.20 4.88
N GLN A 283 -27.01 -5.33 4.31
CA GLN A 283 -26.08 -6.40 3.91
C GLN A 283 -25.13 -5.95 2.78
N ILE A 284 -25.64 -5.19 1.82
CA ILE A 284 -24.85 -4.60 0.74
C ILE A 284 -23.86 -3.58 1.27
N VAL A 285 -24.32 -2.62 2.07
CA VAL A 285 -23.46 -1.59 2.69
C VAL A 285 -22.34 -2.27 3.47
N ARG A 286 -22.66 -3.28 4.28
CA ARG A 286 -21.66 -4.08 5.00
C ARG A 286 -20.63 -4.73 4.05
N THR A 287 -21.08 -5.27 2.93
CA THR A 287 -20.20 -5.88 1.91
C THR A 287 -19.26 -4.83 1.32
N VAL A 288 -19.77 -3.66 0.93
CA VAL A 288 -18.96 -2.57 0.36
C VAL A 288 -17.98 -2.00 1.39
N THR A 289 -18.38 -1.85 2.66
CA THR A 289 -17.49 -1.47 3.77
C THR A 289 -16.35 -2.47 3.96
N ARG A 290 -16.64 -3.78 3.94
CA ARG A 290 -15.62 -4.83 3.99
C ARG A 290 -14.65 -4.72 2.79
N CYS A 291 -15.18 -4.48 1.60
CA CYS A 291 -14.40 -4.27 0.39
C CYS A 291 -13.45 -3.06 0.53
N ALA A 292 -13.95 -1.90 0.95
CA ALA A 292 -13.13 -0.70 1.16
C ALA A 292 -12.02 -0.93 2.21
N ARG A 293 -12.32 -1.63 3.32
CA ARG A 293 -11.31 -2.02 4.31
C ARG A 293 -10.21 -2.91 3.73
N ARG A 294 -10.58 -3.89 2.91
CA ARG A 294 -9.58 -4.73 2.22
C ARG A 294 -8.69 -3.90 1.31
N LEU A 295 -9.22 -2.86 0.67
CA LEU A 295 -8.41 -1.97 -0.15
C LEU A 295 -7.42 -1.12 0.66
N PHE A 296 -7.76 -0.70 1.88
CA PHE A 296 -6.75 -0.12 2.78
C PHE A 296 -5.59 -1.09 3.01
N HIS A 297 -5.88 -2.36 3.25
CA HIS A 297 -4.84 -3.38 3.39
C HIS A 297 -3.99 -3.52 2.12
N GLU A 298 -4.63 -3.56 0.95
CA GLU A 298 -3.98 -3.68 -0.37
C GLU A 298 -3.19 -2.44 -0.79
N TYR A 299 -3.59 -1.21 -0.48
CA TYR A 299 -2.89 -0.03 -1.01
C TYR A 299 -1.98 0.66 0.01
N GLN A 300 -2.34 0.58 1.30
CA GLN A 300 -1.70 1.36 2.35
C GLN A 300 -0.97 0.48 3.36
N ARG A 301 -1.65 -0.49 3.98
CA ARG A 301 -1.06 -1.27 5.08
C ARG A 301 0.13 -2.12 4.64
N GLN A 302 0.06 -2.75 3.47
CA GLN A 302 1.15 -3.60 2.96
C GLN A 302 2.46 -2.84 2.71
N LEU A 303 2.41 -1.50 2.64
CA LEU A 303 3.60 -0.65 2.49
C LEU A 303 4.42 -0.52 3.77
N TRP A 304 3.91 -0.96 4.93
CA TRP A 304 4.64 -0.81 6.20
C TRP A 304 4.49 -1.96 7.19
N ASP A 305 3.45 -2.81 7.06
CA ASP A 305 3.21 -3.93 7.97
C ASP A 305 4.00 -5.19 7.55
N ASP A 306 4.98 -5.59 8.37
CA ASP A 306 5.75 -6.84 8.18
C ASP A 306 4.86 -8.10 8.27
N ASN A 307 3.74 -8.03 8.99
CA ASN A 307 2.81 -9.14 9.22
C ASN A 307 1.62 -9.16 8.24
N PHE A 308 1.62 -8.31 7.22
CA PHE A 308 0.53 -8.20 6.25
C PHE A 308 0.11 -9.56 5.65
N LYS A 309 1.08 -10.43 5.30
CA LYS A 309 0.77 -11.76 4.76
C LYS A 309 -0.07 -12.61 5.71
N GLN A 310 0.31 -12.65 6.98
CA GLN A 310 -0.41 -13.41 8.02
C GLN A 310 -1.81 -12.85 8.23
N LEU A 311 -1.95 -11.51 8.16
CA LEU A 311 -3.24 -10.86 8.28
C LEU A 311 -4.17 -11.24 7.12
N VAL A 312 -3.66 -11.22 5.87
CA VAL A 312 -4.44 -11.62 4.69
C VAL A 312 -4.84 -13.10 4.78
N GLU A 313 -3.92 -13.99 5.16
CA GLU A 313 -4.20 -15.41 5.35
C GLU A 313 -5.29 -15.63 6.40
N HIS A 314 -5.23 -14.91 7.53
CA HIS A 314 -6.24 -14.97 8.57
C HIS A 314 -7.60 -14.42 8.10
N GLU A 315 -7.64 -13.33 7.33
CA GLU A 315 -8.89 -12.80 6.76
C GLU A 315 -9.54 -13.77 5.76
N VAL A 316 -8.74 -14.49 4.97
CA VAL A 316 -9.23 -15.54 4.05
C VAL A 316 -9.82 -16.70 4.85
N GLN A 317 -9.10 -17.21 5.85
CA GLN A 317 -9.59 -18.30 6.72
C GLN A 317 -10.90 -17.94 7.42
N LEU A 318 -10.98 -16.73 7.98
CA LEU A 318 -12.22 -16.25 8.60
C LEU A 318 -13.37 -16.17 7.59
N HIS A 319 -13.10 -15.73 6.36
CA HIS A 319 -14.13 -15.65 5.33
C HIS A 319 -14.63 -17.03 4.92
N GLU A 320 -13.73 -18.00 4.74
CA GLU A 320 -14.08 -19.39 4.44
C GLU A 320 -14.89 -20.01 5.58
N LEU A 321 -14.52 -19.77 6.84
CA LEU A 321 -15.28 -20.21 8.01
C LEU A 321 -16.69 -19.60 8.03
N LEU A 322 -16.81 -18.30 7.76
CA LEU A 322 -18.11 -17.62 7.71
C LEU A 322 -18.98 -18.15 6.56
N GLN A 323 -18.43 -18.39 5.37
CA GLN A 323 -19.16 -19.00 4.24
C GLN A 323 -19.62 -20.43 4.54
N ASN A 324 -18.78 -21.22 5.22
CA ASN A 324 -19.13 -22.58 5.62
C ASN A 324 -20.21 -22.61 6.73
N LEU A 325 -20.21 -21.61 7.62
CA LEU A 325 -21.26 -21.44 8.63
C LEU A 325 -22.59 -20.96 8.03
N ASP A 326 -22.54 -20.08 7.02
CA ASP A 326 -23.70 -19.64 6.23
C ASP A 326 -24.38 -20.82 5.49
N MET A 327 -23.60 -21.77 4.99
CA MET A 327 -24.12 -23.00 4.38
C MET A 327 -24.75 -23.98 5.38
N MET A 328 -24.46 -23.85 6.68
CA MET A 328 -24.86 -24.82 7.70
C MET A 328 -26.05 -24.36 8.56
N TYR A 329 -26.35 -23.05 8.63
CA TYR A 329 -27.40 -22.51 9.48
C TYR A 329 -28.22 -21.41 8.79
N SER A 330 -29.54 -21.62 8.71
CA SER A 330 -30.49 -20.62 8.23
C SER A 330 -30.51 -19.37 9.12
N PHE A 331 -30.01 -18.26 8.57
CA PHE A 331 -30.22 -16.82 8.84
C PHE A 331 -30.24 -16.25 10.28
N LEU A 332 -30.69 -16.97 11.31
CA LEU A 332 -30.92 -16.41 12.65
C LEU A 332 -29.72 -16.53 13.61
N HIS A 333 -28.90 -17.59 13.50
CA HIS A 333 -27.71 -17.79 14.36
C HIS A 333 -26.44 -17.11 13.83
N LEU A 334 -26.41 -16.76 12.54
CA LEU A 334 -25.26 -16.10 11.91
C LEU A 334 -25.04 -14.68 12.45
N VAL A 335 -26.13 -14.01 12.82
CA VAL A 335 -26.16 -12.65 13.36
C VAL A 335 -25.39 -12.56 14.69
N GLU A 336 -25.66 -13.49 15.61
CA GLU A 336 -24.99 -13.53 16.92
C GLU A 336 -23.48 -13.83 16.78
N MET A 337 -23.12 -14.72 15.86
CA MET A 337 -21.72 -15.10 15.62
C MET A 337 -20.93 -13.99 14.91
N LEU A 338 -21.56 -13.23 14.01
CA LEU A 338 -20.95 -12.08 13.35
C LEU A 338 -20.69 -10.93 14.34
N ALA A 339 -21.59 -10.70 15.30
CA ALA A 339 -21.37 -9.73 16.38
C ALA A 339 -20.21 -10.14 17.32
N ILE A 340 -20.02 -11.44 17.56
CA ILE A 340 -18.91 -11.99 18.35
C ILE A 340 -17.57 -11.87 17.58
N ALA A 341 -17.56 -12.20 16.29
CA ALA A 341 -16.37 -12.07 15.44
C ALA A 341 -15.96 -10.60 15.25
N GLU A 342 -16.92 -9.68 15.12
CA GLU A 342 -16.66 -8.24 15.04
C GLU A 342 -16.17 -7.66 16.37
N LYS A 343 -16.66 -8.12 17.53
CA LYS A 343 -16.07 -7.79 18.84
C LYS A 343 -14.63 -8.27 18.97
N ALA A 344 -14.31 -9.46 18.45
CA ALA A 344 -12.94 -9.98 18.44
C ALA A 344 -12.02 -9.15 17.53
N LEU A 345 -12.50 -8.72 16.35
CA LEU A 345 -11.79 -7.83 15.41
C LEU A 345 -11.63 -6.39 15.93
N ALA A 346 -12.62 -5.86 16.65
CA ALA A 346 -12.51 -4.55 17.30
C ALA A 346 -11.53 -4.58 18.49
N SER A 347 -11.41 -5.71 19.19
CA SER A 347 -10.44 -5.88 20.28
C SER A 347 -8.99 -5.97 19.79
N THR A 348 -8.76 -6.46 18.56
CA THR A 348 -7.43 -6.42 17.92
C THR A 348 -7.09 -5.07 17.29
N ALA A 349 -8.10 -4.25 16.96
CA ALA A 349 -7.92 -2.85 16.55
C ALA A 349 -7.62 -1.89 17.73
N GLN A 350 -7.74 -2.35 18.99
CA GLN A 350 -7.32 -1.59 20.18
C GLN A 350 -5.84 -1.82 20.58
N ILE A 351 -5.11 -2.62 19.80
CA ILE A 351 -3.66 -2.74 19.93
C ILE A 351 -3.07 -2.02 18.71
N PHE A 352 -2.72 -0.74 18.93
CA PHE A 352 -2.21 0.31 18.04
C PHE A 352 -3.22 1.36 17.58
#